data_AF-A0AAU5A1J5-F1
#
_entry.id   AF-A0AAU5A1J5-F1
#
_cell.length_a   1.000
_cell.length_b   1.000
_cell.length_c   1.000
_cell.angle_alpha   90.00
_cell.angle_beta   90.00
_cell.angle_gamma   90.00
#
_symmetry.space_group_name_H-M   'P 1'
#
loop_
_entity.id
_entity.type
_entity.pdbx_description
1 polymer ?
#
loop_
_entity_poly.entity_id
_entity_poly.type
_entity_poly.pdbx_seq_one_letter_code
_entity_poly.pdbx_strand_id
1 'polypeptide(L)'
;MGTIVTFAQRRRNLVMTGVAVATAAGVAAAVIPAVADSGSAGKGSSASAGHSGHGDQSIEVQSGALAGGSGGTILAASLNGANEVPVQGGPAVGDKDGAALEFVKVKGDKVSVAVKWRGTGKPTLLHIHQGAKGVNGGIKVDFTKLLDNARGRTVTGTVKVEDAALLGQLKADPGSFYANLHTAEFPGGAVRGQLHKVTTKFDFRHALNNFQASVIKGKQIYECKRAADGTTSFAQRDVLAVLGGPIAHSFVKPNSGTPQWIAADRSAVTGALISKTPNGDRNIPELDLRATQSGKHRGLLAGTAEILRLNTVGGVAPAGSCKVGKIVGVPYGADYVFVNR
;
A
#
# COMPACT_ATOMS: atom_id res chain seq x y z
N MET A 1 -71.69 -28.22 34.90
CA MET A 1 -71.30 -27.74 36.24
C MET A 1 -69.78 -27.60 36.18
N GLY A 2 -69.17 -26.40 36.18
CA GLY A 2 -69.17 -25.39 37.26
C GLY A 2 -68.02 -25.74 38.23
N THR A 3 -67.11 -24.88 38.70
CA THR A 3 -67.05 -23.39 38.80
C THR A 3 -65.59 -22.97 39.16
N ILE A 4 -65.00 -21.88 38.63
CA ILE A 4 -64.74 -20.57 39.29
C ILE A 4 -63.84 -20.67 40.58
N VAL A 5 -62.53 -20.29 40.57
CA VAL A 5 -61.88 -18.95 40.86
C VAL A 5 -61.66 -18.68 42.38
N THR A 6 -60.55 -18.15 42.96
CA THR A 6 -59.15 -17.71 42.58
C THR A 6 -58.27 -17.46 43.85
N PHE A 7 -56.94 -17.26 43.70
CA PHE A 7 -55.96 -16.62 44.64
C PHE A 7 -55.60 -17.40 45.95
N ALA A 8 -54.46 -17.21 46.65
CA ALA A 8 -53.11 -16.70 46.34
C ALA A 8 -52.15 -16.92 47.53
N GLN A 9 -50.86 -17.27 47.33
CA GLN A 9 -49.76 -16.66 48.11
C GLN A 9 -48.35 -16.87 47.52
N ARG A 10 -47.48 -15.88 47.73
CA ARG A 10 -46.10 -15.81 47.24
C ARG A 10 -45.12 -16.65 48.09
N ARG A 11 -44.13 -17.26 47.45
CA ARG A 11 -42.74 -17.23 47.96
C ARG A 11 -41.79 -16.71 46.88
N ARG A 12 -40.80 -15.94 47.33
CA ARG A 12 -39.82 -15.23 46.49
C ARG A 12 -38.75 -16.20 46.00
N ASN A 13 -38.27 -16.01 44.77
CA ASN A 13 -36.83 -16.06 44.53
C ASN A 13 -36.44 -15.05 43.45
N LEU A 14 -35.23 -14.52 43.60
CA LEU A 14 -34.77 -13.29 42.97
C LEU A 14 -33.72 -13.61 41.92
N VAL A 15 -33.93 -13.22 40.67
CA VAL A 15 -32.86 -13.08 39.68
C VAL A 15 -33.03 -11.71 39.04
N MET A 16 -32.11 -10.78 39.34
CA MET A 16 -32.18 -9.44 38.79
C MET A 16 -31.74 -9.41 37.33
N THR A 17 -32.61 -8.88 36.48
CA THR A 17 -32.26 -8.33 35.17
C THR A 17 -31.45 -7.04 35.34
N GLY A 18 -30.32 -6.94 34.66
CA GLY A 18 -29.53 -5.71 34.54
C GLY A 18 -29.54 -5.16 33.13
N VAL A 19 -30.60 -4.44 32.74
CA VAL A 19 -30.58 -3.52 31.59
C VAL A 19 -30.49 -2.10 32.15
N ALA A 20 -29.40 -1.41 31.87
CA ALA A 20 -29.24 0.01 32.18
C ALA A 20 -28.87 0.75 30.89
N VAL A 21 -29.86 1.45 30.33
CA VAL A 21 -29.61 2.52 29.35
C VAL A 21 -29.11 3.72 30.12
N ALA A 22 -27.88 4.17 29.84
CA ALA A 22 -27.34 5.41 30.36
C ALA A 22 -26.89 6.29 29.19
N THR A 23 -27.58 7.40 29.01
CA THR A 23 -27.25 8.45 28.03
C THR A 23 -25.98 9.19 28.44
N ALA A 24 -24.94 9.15 27.61
CA ALA A 24 -23.79 10.02 27.75
C ALA A 24 -23.92 11.22 26.81
N ALA A 25 -24.52 12.31 27.31
CA ALA A 25 -24.32 13.63 26.73
C ALA A 25 -22.90 14.11 27.09
N GLY A 26 -22.17 14.65 26.11
CA GLY A 26 -20.75 14.96 26.28
C GLY A 26 -20.15 15.72 25.10
N VAL A 27 -20.81 16.82 24.69
CA VAL A 27 -20.29 17.71 23.64
C VAL A 27 -19.16 18.55 24.22
N ALA A 28 -17.91 18.14 23.98
CA ALA A 28 -16.74 18.97 24.25
C ALA A 28 -16.48 19.91 23.06
N ALA A 29 -17.23 21.02 23.02
CA ALA A 29 -16.96 22.10 22.08
C ALA A 29 -15.68 22.85 22.50
N ALA A 30 -14.59 22.65 21.77
CA ALA A 30 -13.39 23.47 21.92
C ALA A 30 -13.66 24.86 21.30
N VAL A 31 -13.94 25.84 22.16
CA VAL A 31 -14.17 27.23 21.76
C VAL A 31 -12.83 27.86 21.38
N ILE A 32 -12.64 28.21 20.12
CA ILE A 32 -11.54 29.09 19.69
C ILE A 32 -12.11 30.52 19.67
N PRO A 33 -11.53 31.50 20.38
CA PRO A 33 -12.01 32.87 20.34
C PRO A 33 -11.76 33.48 18.96
N ALA A 34 -12.82 33.97 18.34
CA ALA A 34 -12.69 34.87 17.20
C ALA A 34 -12.14 36.21 17.70
N VAL A 35 -11.06 36.68 17.07
CA VAL A 35 -10.70 38.10 17.09
C VAL A 35 -10.98 38.66 15.71
N ALA A 36 -11.73 39.77 15.65
CA ALA A 36 -12.07 40.45 14.41
C ALA A 36 -11.95 41.95 14.64
N ASP A 37 -10.91 42.55 14.06
CA ASP A 37 -10.81 43.95 13.64
C ASP A 37 -9.45 44.13 12.93
N SER A 38 -9.21 45.05 12.00
CA SER A 38 -10.09 45.87 11.13
C SER A 38 -9.32 46.11 9.82
N GLY A 39 -10.00 46.53 8.74
CA GLY A 39 -9.40 46.52 7.39
C GLY A 39 -8.52 47.72 7.04
N SER A 40 -7.74 47.58 5.95
CA SER A 40 -7.60 48.63 4.94
C SER A 40 -7.09 48.05 3.61
N ALA A 41 -7.32 48.77 2.51
CA ALA A 41 -7.08 48.30 1.15
C ALA A 41 -5.63 48.52 0.68
N GLY A 42 -5.11 47.60 -0.14
CA GLY A 42 -3.84 47.73 -0.85
C GLY A 42 -3.90 46.98 -2.19
N LYS A 43 -3.66 47.70 -3.30
CA LYS A 43 -3.65 47.12 -4.66
C LYS A 43 -2.32 46.42 -4.96
N GLY A 44 -2.38 45.30 -5.67
CA GLY A 44 -1.48 45.04 -6.79
C GLY A 44 -0.47 43.90 -6.66
N SER A 45 -0.16 43.35 -7.84
CA SER A 45 0.98 42.50 -8.19
C SER A 45 0.93 41.01 -7.84
N SER A 46 0.99 40.21 -8.90
CA SER A 46 1.16 38.76 -8.91
C SER A 46 2.48 38.31 -8.25
N ALA A 47 2.40 37.31 -7.38
CA ALA A 47 3.56 36.59 -6.85
C ALA A 47 3.33 35.07 -6.94
N SER A 48 4.35 34.33 -7.33
CA SER A 48 4.34 32.86 -7.39
C SER A 48 4.17 32.25 -6.00
N ALA A 49 3.24 31.31 -5.84
CA ALA A 49 3.12 30.53 -4.62
C ALA A 49 4.40 29.69 -4.41
N GLY A 50 5.15 30.00 -3.36
CA GLY A 50 6.46 29.39 -3.09
C GLY A 50 6.38 27.97 -2.53
N HIS A 51 7.40 27.16 -2.83
CA HIS A 51 7.66 25.90 -2.14
C HIS A 51 8.11 26.17 -0.69
N SER A 52 7.25 25.86 0.27
CA SER A 52 7.56 25.99 1.70
C SER A 52 8.20 24.72 2.26
N GLY A 53 9.46 24.83 2.70
CA GLY A 53 10.02 23.90 3.70
C GLY A 53 10.98 22.82 3.22
N HIS A 54 12.08 23.18 2.54
CA HIS A 54 13.27 22.31 2.53
C HIS A 54 14.06 22.53 3.84
N GLY A 55 13.96 21.59 4.78
CA GLY A 55 14.98 21.45 5.82
C GLY A 55 16.27 20.92 5.19
N ASP A 56 17.42 21.49 5.54
CA ASP A 56 18.71 21.20 4.89
C ASP A 56 19.22 19.78 5.25
N GLN A 57 18.72 18.77 4.53
CA GLN A 57 19.21 17.41 4.63
C GLN A 57 20.47 17.24 3.79
N SER A 58 21.58 16.93 4.46
CA SER A 58 22.87 16.75 3.81
C SER A 58 22.88 15.48 2.95
N ILE A 59 22.96 15.70 1.64
CA ILE A 59 23.04 14.63 0.64
C ILE A 59 24.51 14.19 0.56
N GLU A 60 24.84 13.11 1.29
CA GLU A 60 26.10 12.40 1.08
C GLU A 60 26.08 11.68 -0.29
N VAL A 61 26.43 12.40 -1.35
CA VAL A 61 26.68 11.81 -2.67
C VAL A 61 27.97 10.97 -2.63
N GLN A 62 27.89 9.77 -2.07
CA GLN A 62 28.88 8.73 -2.31
C GLN A 62 28.69 8.22 -3.74
N SER A 63 29.36 8.88 -4.69
CA SER A 63 29.50 8.45 -6.08
C SER A 63 30.41 7.22 -6.19
N GLY A 64 30.02 6.12 -5.55
CA GLY A 64 30.83 4.92 -5.41
C GLY A 64 30.10 3.79 -4.68
N ALA A 65 29.42 2.94 -5.47
CA ALA A 65 28.59 1.81 -5.03
C ALA A 65 27.35 2.19 -4.19
N LEU A 66 26.32 1.33 -4.25
CA LEU A 66 25.23 1.34 -3.28
C LEU A 66 25.84 1.23 -1.87
N ALA A 67 25.33 2.01 -0.91
CA ALA A 67 25.61 1.83 0.52
C ALA A 67 25.08 0.45 0.96
N GLY A 68 25.89 -0.58 0.71
CA GLY A 68 25.43 -1.94 0.48
C GLY A 68 25.20 -2.75 1.74
N GLY A 69 24.96 -4.04 1.55
CA GLY A 69 24.93 -5.03 2.62
C GLY A 69 23.63 -5.03 3.42
N SER A 70 23.53 -6.09 4.23
CA SER A 70 22.39 -6.47 5.04
C SER A 70 22.15 -5.56 6.25
N GLY A 71 20.91 -5.58 6.75
CA GLY A 71 20.49 -4.88 7.97
C GLY A 71 19.95 -3.47 7.70
N GLY A 72 19.36 -2.87 8.74
CA GLY A 72 18.45 -1.74 8.60
C GLY A 72 17.02 -2.20 8.26
N THR A 73 16.07 -1.27 8.27
CA THR A 73 14.70 -1.55 7.80
C THR A 73 14.67 -1.35 6.30
N ILE A 74 14.21 -2.36 5.56
CA ILE A 74 13.98 -2.27 4.12
C ILE A 74 12.50 -2.00 3.87
N LEU A 75 12.22 -1.03 3.01
CA LEU A 75 10.91 -0.68 2.53
C LEU A 75 10.87 -0.76 1.00
N ALA A 76 9.69 -0.96 0.44
CA ALA A 76 9.45 -0.94 -1.00
C ALA A 76 8.14 -0.22 -1.33
N ALA A 77 8.09 0.45 -2.49
CA ALA A 77 6.87 1.01 -3.08
C ALA A 77 6.76 0.61 -4.55
N SER A 78 5.57 0.20 -4.98
CA SER A 78 5.19 0.14 -6.39
C SER A 78 4.46 1.43 -6.73
N LEU A 79 5.07 2.28 -7.55
CA LEU A 79 4.54 3.58 -7.94
C LEU A 79 3.83 3.49 -9.29
N ASN A 80 2.66 4.12 -9.41
CA ASN A 80 1.92 4.33 -10.64
C ASN A 80 1.18 5.68 -10.60
N GLY A 81 0.75 6.23 -11.74
CA GLY A 81 0.04 7.52 -11.76
C GLY A 81 -1.40 7.46 -11.26
N ALA A 82 -2.04 6.27 -11.25
CA ALA A 82 -3.40 6.11 -10.72
C ALA A 82 -3.49 6.27 -9.20
N ASN A 83 -2.36 6.24 -8.49
CA ASN A 83 -2.24 6.52 -7.06
C ASN A 83 -2.10 8.02 -6.73
N GLU A 84 -1.87 8.88 -7.72
CA GLU A 84 -1.76 10.32 -7.51
C GLU A 84 -3.08 10.95 -7.09
N VAL A 85 -3.01 12.05 -6.33
CA VAL A 85 -4.19 12.75 -5.82
C VAL A 85 -4.19 14.18 -6.37
N PRO A 86 -4.97 14.45 -7.43
CA PRO A 86 -5.08 15.78 -8.01
C PRO A 86 -5.60 16.80 -7.00
N VAL A 87 -5.05 18.02 -7.07
CA VAL A 87 -5.58 19.20 -6.37
C VAL A 87 -6.18 20.12 -7.41
N GLN A 88 -7.39 20.65 -7.17
CA GLN A 88 -8.06 21.55 -8.09
C GLN A 88 -7.22 22.83 -8.32
N GLY A 89 -6.93 23.15 -9.58
CA GLY A 89 -6.05 24.26 -9.95
C GLY A 89 -4.56 24.02 -9.67
N GLY A 90 -4.19 22.83 -9.20
CA GLY A 90 -2.80 22.43 -8.99
C GLY A 90 -2.08 22.00 -10.28
N PRO A 91 -0.77 21.71 -10.19
CA PRO A 91 0.01 21.16 -11.29
C PRO A 91 -0.54 19.81 -11.78
N ALA A 92 -0.21 19.43 -13.01
CA ALA A 92 -0.57 18.13 -13.58
C ALA A 92 0.04 16.97 -12.78
N VAL A 93 -0.75 15.91 -12.61
CA VAL A 93 -0.39 14.67 -11.91
C VAL A 93 -0.92 13.44 -12.65
N GLY A 94 -0.36 12.27 -12.34
CA GLY A 94 -0.94 10.98 -12.71
C GLY A 94 -0.62 10.55 -14.14
N ASP A 95 0.64 10.21 -14.37
CA ASP A 95 1.10 9.60 -15.60
C ASP A 95 0.46 8.21 -15.79
N LYS A 96 -0.30 8.05 -16.87
CA LYS A 96 -1.07 6.81 -17.13
C LYS A 96 -0.19 5.65 -17.57
N ASP A 97 0.94 5.95 -18.20
CA ASP A 97 1.91 4.96 -18.70
C ASP A 97 3.09 4.79 -17.73
N GLY A 98 3.32 5.81 -16.90
CA GLY A 98 4.35 5.84 -15.87
C GLY A 98 4.20 4.79 -14.78
N ALA A 99 5.32 4.13 -14.46
CA ALA A 99 5.45 3.30 -13.26
C ALA A 99 6.90 3.26 -12.77
N ALA A 100 7.08 3.14 -11.45
CA ALA A 100 8.39 2.94 -10.84
C ALA A 100 8.36 1.92 -9.69
N LEU A 101 9.48 1.24 -9.47
CA LEU A 101 9.72 0.40 -8.31
C LEU A 101 10.84 1.02 -7.49
N GLU A 102 10.55 1.40 -6.26
CA GLU A 102 11.50 1.99 -5.33
C GLU A 102 11.73 1.07 -4.14
N PHE A 103 12.99 0.92 -3.75
CA PHE A 103 13.39 0.36 -2.46
C PHE A 103 14.10 1.41 -1.64
N VAL A 104 13.82 1.43 -0.34
CA VAL A 104 14.43 2.33 0.64
C VAL A 104 15.05 1.50 1.76
N LYS A 105 16.27 1.84 2.19
CA LYS A 105 16.89 1.29 3.40
C LYS A 105 17.11 2.38 4.43
N VAL A 106 16.54 2.18 5.62
CA VAL A 106 16.76 3.04 6.79
C VAL A 106 17.75 2.36 7.74
N LYS A 107 18.95 2.93 7.92
CA LYS A 107 19.99 2.40 8.81
C LYS A 107 20.73 3.54 9.52
N GLY A 108 20.52 3.67 10.83
CA GLY A 108 21.00 4.82 11.58
C GLY A 108 20.28 6.10 11.12
N ASP A 109 21.05 7.15 10.89
CA ASP A 109 20.67 8.42 10.26
C ASP A 109 20.70 8.37 8.72
N LYS A 110 21.06 7.23 8.11
CA LYS A 110 21.19 7.11 6.65
C LYS A 110 19.95 6.48 6.02
N VAL A 111 19.38 7.16 5.03
CA VAL A 111 18.31 6.67 4.18
C VAL A 111 18.85 6.48 2.77
N SER A 112 18.96 5.21 2.35
CA SER A 112 19.42 4.84 1.00
C SER A 112 18.23 4.54 0.11
N VAL A 113 18.29 4.98 -1.15
CA VAL A 113 17.26 4.74 -2.17
C VAL A 113 17.83 3.95 -3.34
N ALA A 114 17.00 3.12 -3.95
CA ALA A 114 17.25 2.48 -5.23
C ALA A 114 15.92 2.39 -6.00
N VAL A 115 15.77 3.21 -7.05
CA VAL A 115 14.53 3.28 -7.85
C VAL A 115 14.80 2.99 -9.32
N LYS A 116 13.84 2.33 -9.96
CA LYS A 116 13.80 2.06 -11.40
C LYS A 116 12.44 2.47 -11.96
N TRP A 117 12.42 3.30 -13.01
CA TRP A 117 11.18 3.76 -13.64
C TRP A 117 11.03 3.28 -15.10
N ARG A 118 9.81 3.34 -15.61
CA ARG A 118 9.44 3.05 -17.02
C ARG A 118 8.19 3.83 -17.39
N GLY A 119 7.93 3.97 -18.69
CA GLY A 119 6.69 4.57 -19.22
C GLY A 119 6.51 6.07 -18.99
N THR A 120 7.37 6.71 -18.20
CA THR A 120 7.37 8.15 -17.90
C THR A 120 8.63 8.86 -18.42
N GLY A 121 8.60 10.19 -18.44
CA GLY A 121 9.69 11.07 -18.86
C GLY A 121 10.93 11.04 -17.94
N LYS A 122 11.87 11.97 -18.17
CA LYS A 122 13.02 12.15 -17.26
C LYS A 122 12.51 12.65 -15.90
N PRO A 123 12.86 12.01 -14.77
CA PRO A 123 12.50 12.50 -13.45
C PRO A 123 13.11 13.88 -13.18
N THR A 124 12.32 14.76 -12.56
CA THR A 124 12.74 16.09 -12.12
C THR A 124 12.87 16.20 -10.60
N LEU A 125 12.07 15.45 -9.84
CA LEU A 125 12.08 15.38 -8.38
C LEU A 125 11.84 13.93 -7.92
N LEU A 126 12.39 13.57 -6.76
CA LEU A 126 12.23 12.25 -6.16
C LEU A 126 12.17 12.38 -4.63
N HIS A 127 11.06 11.97 -4.02
CA HIS A 127 10.76 12.29 -2.62
C HIS A 127 10.10 11.12 -1.87
N ILE A 128 10.29 11.09 -0.55
CA ILE A 128 9.35 10.45 0.39
C ILE A 128 8.54 11.55 1.07
N HIS A 129 7.22 11.41 1.03
CA HIS A 129 6.24 12.27 1.70
C HIS A 129 5.57 11.53 2.86
N GLN A 130 5.05 12.27 3.84
CA GLN A 130 4.21 11.73 4.91
C GLN A 130 2.72 12.01 4.62
N GLY A 131 1.97 10.96 4.31
CA GLY A 131 0.53 11.02 4.05
C GLY A 131 -0.05 9.62 3.85
N ALA A 132 -1.25 9.39 4.38
CA ALA A 132 -1.99 8.16 4.14
C ALA A 132 -2.39 8.00 2.67
N LYS A 133 -2.74 6.78 2.27
CA LYS A 133 -3.23 6.48 0.91
C LYS A 133 -4.42 7.37 0.55
N GLY A 134 -4.36 8.02 -0.61
CA GLY A 134 -5.40 8.97 -1.05
C GLY A 134 -5.31 10.37 -0.43
N VAL A 135 -4.32 10.65 0.43
CA VAL A 135 -4.08 11.97 1.03
C VAL A 135 -2.71 12.50 0.59
N ASN A 136 -2.62 13.78 0.22
CA ASN A 136 -1.36 14.45 -0.10
C ASN A 136 -0.62 14.87 1.19
N GLY A 137 0.70 14.81 1.15
CA GLY A 137 1.57 15.02 2.31
C GLY A 137 2.77 15.92 2.02
N GLY A 138 3.37 16.47 3.07
CA GLY A 138 4.63 17.22 2.96
C GLY A 138 5.83 16.30 2.70
N ILE A 139 6.85 16.81 2.02
CA ILE A 139 8.14 16.14 1.79
C ILE A 139 8.83 15.90 3.14
N LYS A 140 9.47 14.73 3.29
CA LYS A 140 10.20 14.32 4.51
C LYS A 140 11.62 13.82 4.23
N VAL A 141 11.83 13.21 3.06
CA VAL A 141 13.17 12.86 2.57
C VAL A 141 13.25 13.30 1.11
N ASP A 142 14.29 14.06 0.77
CA ASP A 142 14.52 14.59 -0.56
C ASP A 142 15.72 13.89 -1.20
N PHE A 143 15.48 13.21 -2.32
CA PHE A 143 16.49 12.50 -3.10
C PHE A 143 16.85 13.23 -4.40
N THR A 144 16.33 14.44 -4.64
CA THR A 144 16.38 15.12 -5.94
C THR A 144 17.79 15.28 -6.49
N LYS A 145 18.79 15.68 -5.69
CA LYS A 145 20.19 15.81 -6.17
C LYS A 145 20.84 14.47 -6.54
N LEU A 146 20.26 13.32 -6.19
CA LEU A 146 20.73 12.03 -6.67
C LEU A 146 20.41 11.83 -8.16
N LEU A 147 19.36 12.48 -8.70
CA LEU A 147 18.94 12.38 -10.09
C LEU A 147 20.01 12.88 -11.09
N ASP A 148 20.89 13.78 -10.67
CA ASP A 148 22.06 14.21 -11.45
C ASP A 148 23.02 13.05 -11.78
N ASN A 149 22.99 12.00 -10.95
CA ASN A 149 23.80 10.78 -11.10
C ASN A 149 22.98 9.59 -11.64
N ALA A 150 21.77 9.83 -12.18
CA ALA A 150 20.93 8.80 -12.76
C ALA A 150 21.62 8.07 -13.93
N ARG A 151 21.46 6.74 -13.97
CA ARG A 151 22.01 5.86 -15.03
C ARG A 151 20.86 5.19 -15.77
N GLY A 152 20.62 5.63 -17.00
CA GLY A 152 19.49 5.17 -17.81
C GLY A 152 18.16 5.50 -17.12
N ARG A 153 17.39 4.47 -16.75
CA ARG A 153 16.12 4.59 -16.00
C ARG A 153 16.24 4.15 -14.54
N THR A 154 17.40 4.36 -13.93
CA THR A 154 17.67 4.02 -12.53
C THR A 154 18.44 5.13 -11.82
N VAL A 155 18.20 5.28 -10.53
CA VAL A 155 19.07 6.05 -9.63
C VAL A 155 19.22 5.31 -8.31
N THR A 156 20.39 5.47 -7.70
CA THR A 156 20.74 4.92 -6.38
C THR A 156 21.57 5.91 -5.62
N GLY A 157 21.38 6.00 -4.30
CA GLY A 157 22.24 6.81 -3.44
C GLY A 157 21.78 6.79 -2.00
N THR A 158 22.32 7.70 -1.20
CA THR A 158 22.02 7.82 0.23
C THR A 158 21.96 9.29 0.62
N VAL A 159 21.06 9.62 1.54
CA VAL A 159 20.99 10.94 2.18
C VAL A 159 21.04 10.76 3.69
N LYS A 160 21.53 11.78 4.40
CA LYS A 160 21.51 11.84 5.86
C LYS A 160 20.21 12.52 6.31
N VAL A 161 19.51 11.88 7.23
CA VAL A 161 18.27 12.37 7.85
C VAL A 161 18.54 12.50 9.35
N GLU A 162 18.56 13.73 9.85
CA GLU A 162 18.90 13.99 11.26
C GLU A 162 17.69 13.83 12.21
N ASP A 163 16.46 13.88 11.67
CA ASP A 163 15.22 13.66 12.42
C ASP A 163 15.05 12.17 12.78
N ALA A 164 15.51 11.82 13.98
CA ALA A 164 15.37 10.49 14.55
C ALA A 164 13.89 10.07 14.78
N ALA A 165 12.97 11.01 14.97
CA ALA A 165 11.55 10.73 15.16
C ALA A 165 10.88 10.36 13.83
N LEU A 166 11.16 11.10 12.76
CA LEU A 166 10.78 10.75 11.39
C LEU A 166 11.31 9.37 11.01
N LEU A 167 12.59 9.09 11.28
CA LEU A 167 13.17 7.78 11.01
C LEU A 167 12.50 6.68 11.84
N GLY A 168 12.14 6.96 13.09
CA GLY A 168 11.31 6.10 13.93
C GLY A 168 9.98 5.76 13.28
N GLN A 169 9.21 6.77 12.86
CA GLN A 169 7.92 6.62 12.19
C GLN A 169 8.04 5.83 10.89
N LEU A 170 9.00 6.18 10.02
CA LEU A 170 9.23 5.50 8.74
C LEU A 170 9.54 3.99 8.89
N LYS A 171 10.12 3.58 10.02
CA LYS A 171 10.38 2.16 10.37
C LYS A 171 9.19 1.45 11.01
N ALA A 172 8.36 2.17 11.76
CA ALA A 172 7.26 1.63 12.57
C ALA A 172 5.95 1.56 11.80
N ASP A 173 5.61 2.62 11.06
CA ASP A 173 4.44 2.73 10.20
C ASP A 173 4.82 3.32 8.83
N PRO A 174 5.45 2.51 7.95
CA PRO A 174 5.75 2.93 6.59
C PRO A 174 4.48 3.20 5.76
N GLY A 175 3.33 2.64 6.15
CA GLY A 175 2.06 2.82 5.45
C GLY A 175 1.53 4.27 5.49
N SER A 176 1.97 5.06 6.47
CA SER A 176 1.74 6.51 6.55
C SER A 176 2.68 7.37 5.68
N PHE A 177 3.53 6.74 4.86
CA PHE A 177 4.46 7.42 3.95
C PHE A 177 4.31 6.92 2.52
N TYR A 178 4.69 7.75 1.55
CA TYR A 178 4.71 7.38 0.14
C TYR A 178 5.93 7.91 -0.59
N ALA A 179 6.42 7.13 -1.54
CA ALA A 179 7.37 7.58 -2.54
C ALA A 179 6.62 8.31 -3.67
N ASN A 180 7.22 9.39 -4.17
CA ASN A 180 6.72 10.13 -5.33
C ASN A 180 7.87 10.48 -6.28
N LEU A 181 7.61 10.34 -7.58
CA LEU A 181 8.53 10.71 -8.65
C LEU A 181 7.80 11.66 -9.60
N HIS A 182 8.40 12.83 -9.84
CA HIS A 182 7.85 13.89 -10.67
C HIS A 182 8.59 13.96 -12.01
N THR A 183 7.93 14.49 -13.05
CA THR A 183 8.55 14.81 -14.34
C THR A 183 8.18 16.22 -14.78
N ALA A 184 8.75 16.69 -15.91
CA ALA A 184 8.38 17.99 -16.48
C ALA A 184 6.91 18.05 -16.95
N GLU A 185 6.34 16.92 -17.38
CA GLU A 185 4.94 16.81 -17.80
C GLU A 185 3.98 16.71 -16.59
N PHE A 186 4.42 16.02 -15.53
CA PHE A 186 3.65 15.83 -14.30
C PHE A 186 4.39 16.42 -13.10
N PRO A 187 4.52 17.76 -12.99
CA PRO A 187 5.28 18.40 -11.94
C PRO A 187 4.66 18.24 -10.54
N GLY A 188 3.37 17.94 -10.43
CA GLY A 188 2.72 17.64 -9.15
C GLY A 188 2.97 16.21 -8.64
N GLY A 189 3.46 15.32 -9.51
CA GLY A 189 3.68 13.90 -9.25
C GLY A 189 3.30 13.07 -10.47
N ALA A 190 4.28 12.40 -11.08
CA ALA A 190 4.04 11.51 -12.22
C ALA A 190 3.52 10.15 -11.73
N VAL A 191 4.16 9.60 -10.70
CA VAL A 191 3.82 8.30 -10.12
C VAL A 191 4.00 8.30 -8.60
N ARG A 192 3.05 7.65 -7.90
CA ARG A 192 3.02 7.54 -6.43
C ARG A 192 2.83 6.10 -5.96
N GLY A 193 3.38 5.75 -4.79
CA GLY A 193 3.09 4.50 -4.10
C GLY A 193 3.38 4.58 -2.60
N GLN A 194 2.50 4.04 -1.75
CA GLN A 194 2.77 3.94 -0.31
C GLN A 194 3.98 3.02 -0.05
N LEU A 195 4.67 3.23 1.06
CA LEU A 195 5.79 2.39 1.48
C LEU A 195 5.30 1.18 2.26
N HIS A 196 5.81 0.00 1.91
CA HIS A 196 5.55 -1.27 2.56
C HIS A 196 6.85 -1.85 3.09
N LYS A 197 6.79 -2.53 4.24
CA LYS A 197 7.96 -3.18 4.82
C LYS A 197 8.31 -4.45 4.05
N VAL A 198 9.60 -4.65 3.79
CA VAL A 198 10.18 -5.90 3.30
C VAL A 198 10.68 -6.69 4.52
N THR A 199 10.25 -7.94 4.63
CA THR A 199 10.44 -8.81 5.80
C THR A 199 11.43 -9.95 5.58
N THR A 200 11.77 -10.26 4.32
CA THR A 200 12.83 -11.21 3.97
C THR A 200 14.22 -10.65 4.28
N LYS A 201 15.22 -11.55 4.34
CA LYS A 201 16.62 -11.15 4.24
C LYS A 201 16.85 -10.54 2.86
N PHE A 202 17.46 -9.36 2.83
CA PHE A 202 17.63 -8.55 1.63
C PHE A 202 18.99 -7.87 1.63
N ASP A 203 19.77 -8.04 0.55
CA ASP A 203 20.95 -7.20 0.29
C ASP A 203 20.55 -6.00 -0.58
N PHE A 204 20.71 -4.79 -0.04
CA PHE A 204 20.38 -3.56 -0.76
C PHE A 204 21.18 -3.38 -2.07
N ARG A 205 22.33 -4.06 -2.23
CA ARG A 205 23.09 -4.10 -3.49
C ARG A 205 22.32 -4.73 -4.64
N HIS A 206 21.29 -5.53 -4.34
CA HIS A 206 20.45 -6.21 -5.32
C HIS A 206 19.06 -5.59 -5.45
N ALA A 207 18.81 -4.41 -4.87
CA ALA A 207 17.52 -3.73 -4.94
C ALA A 207 16.98 -3.57 -6.37
N LEU A 208 17.85 -3.17 -7.31
CA LEU A 208 17.49 -3.02 -8.73
C LEU A 208 17.34 -4.35 -9.50
N ASN A 209 17.62 -5.50 -8.89
CA ASN A 209 17.39 -6.83 -9.50
C ASN A 209 15.97 -7.35 -9.25
N ASN A 210 15.24 -6.74 -8.33
CA ASN A 210 13.83 -7.00 -8.09
C ASN A 210 12.96 -6.34 -9.18
N PHE A 211 11.71 -6.78 -9.29
CA PHE A 211 10.80 -6.26 -10.31
C PHE A 211 9.35 -6.22 -9.80
N GLN A 212 8.56 -5.33 -10.41
CA GLN A 212 7.11 -5.30 -10.26
C GLN A 212 6.47 -5.88 -11.53
N ALA A 213 5.35 -6.57 -11.39
CA ALA A 213 4.51 -7.00 -12.50
C ALA A 213 3.04 -6.71 -12.18
N SER A 214 2.44 -5.81 -12.94
CA SER A 214 1.03 -5.44 -12.83
C SER A 214 0.12 -6.53 -13.42
N VAL A 215 -1.06 -6.72 -12.84
CA VAL A 215 -2.11 -7.60 -13.37
C VAL A 215 -2.66 -7.00 -14.67
N ILE A 216 -2.50 -7.71 -15.79
CA ILE A 216 -3.05 -7.32 -17.11
C ILE A 216 -4.51 -7.78 -17.21
N LYS A 217 -4.81 -8.97 -16.68
CA LYS A 217 -6.15 -9.56 -16.65
C LYS A 217 -6.27 -10.37 -15.38
N GLY A 218 -7.20 -10.02 -14.48
CA GLY A 218 -7.36 -10.70 -13.19
C GLY A 218 -8.81 -10.86 -12.78
N LYS A 219 -9.15 -12.01 -12.21
CA LYS A 219 -10.40 -12.27 -11.49
C LYS A 219 -10.14 -12.97 -10.16
N GLN A 220 -10.76 -12.46 -9.10
CA GLN A 220 -10.94 -13.20 -7.85
C GLN A 220 -12.14 -14.13 -8.04
N ILE A 221 -11.96 -15.43 -7.78
CA ILE A 221 -12.99 -16.43 -7.98
C ILE A 221 -13.58 -16.80 -6.62
N TYR A 222 -14.87 -16.54 -6.46
CA TYR A 222 -15.63 -16.87 -5.26
C TYR A 222 -16.60 -18.00 -5.52
N GLU A 223 -16.90 -18.74 -4.46
CA GLU A 223 -17.92 -19.78 -4.42
C GLU A 223 -18.87 -19.49 -3.27
N CYS A 224 -20.17 -19.50 -3.56
CA CYS A 224 -21.18 -19.38 -2.52
C CYS A 224 -21.18 -20.64 -1.64
N LYS A 225 -20.94 -20.47 -0.35
CA LYS A 225 -20.95 -21.54 0.66
C LYS A 225 -21.95 -21.21 1.77
N ARG A 226 -22.39 -22.24 2.49
CA ARG A 226 -23.17 -22.09 3.71
C ARG A 226 -22.20 -21.86 4.87
N ALA A 227 -22.43 -20.79 5.64
CA ALA A 227 -21.64 -20.49 6.84
C ALA A 227 -22.19 -21.26 8.06
N ALA A 228 -21.43 -21.28 9.15
CA ALA A 228 -21.76 -22.04 10.37
C ALA A 228 -23.06 -21.55 11.06
N ASP A 229 -23.39 -20.27 10.91
CA ASP A 229 -24.63 -19.63 11.37
C ASP A 229 -25.86 -19.96 10.48
N GLY A 230 -25.68 -20.74 9.42
CA GLY A 230 -26.72 -21.06 8.46
C GLY A 230 -27.02 -19.96 7.44
N THR A 231 -26.25 -18.87 7.41
CA THR A 231 -26.29 -17.91 6.31
C THR A 231 -25.60 -18.47 5.05
N THR A 232 -25.69 -17.74 3.94
CA THR A 232 -24.95 -18.07 2.71
C THR A 232 -24.14 -16.86 2.28
N SER A 233 -22.88 -17.07 1.92
CA SER A 233 -21.96 -16.00 1.54
C SER A 233 -20.89 -16.49 0.56
N PHE A 234 -20.28 -15.56 -0.16
CA PHE A 234 -19.21 -15.86 -1.11
C PHE A 234 -17.86 -16.01 -0.40
N ALA A 235 -17.33 -17.23 -0.38
CA ALA A 235 -16.00 -17.54 0.13
C ALA A 235 -14.99 -17.60 -1.02
N GLN A 236 -13.72 -17.24 -0.77
CA GLN A 236 -12.67 -17.33 -1.78
C GLN A 236 -12.51 -18.80 -2.22
N ARG A 237 -12.57 -19.04 -3.53
CA ARG A 237 -12.35 -20.35 -4.16
C ARG A 237 -11.02 -20.39 -4.89
N ASP A 238 -10.72 -19.40 -5.71
CA ASP A 238 -9.51 -19.39 -6.54
C ASP A 238 -9.15 -17.96 -6.95
N VAL A 239 -8.09 -17.81 -7.72
CA VAL A 239 -7.76 -16.61 -8.47
C VAL A 239 -7.39 -17.02 -9.89
N LEU A 240 -7.71 -16.19 -10.88
CA LEU A 240 -7.24 -16.38 -12.24
C LEU A 240 -6.70 -15.05 -12.75
N ALA A 241 -5.37 -14.94 -12.86
CA ALA A 241 -4.75 -13.75 -13.40
C ALA A 241 -3.53 -14.04 -14.29
N VAL A 242 -3.27 -13.09 -15.19
CA VAL A 242 -2.03 -12.96 -15.95
C VAL A 242 -1.45 -11.59 -15.65
N LEU A 243 -0.18 -11.56 -15.25
CA LEU A 243 0.60 -10.36 -14.98
C LEU A 243 1.56 -10.10 -16.16
N GLY A 244 2.17 -8.90 -16.19
CA GLY A 244 3.30 -8.61 -17.08
C GLY A 244 4.45 -9.63 -16.94
N GLY A 245 5.23 -9.81 -18.02
CA GLY A 245 6.22 -10.88 -18.11
C GLY A 245 5.60 -12.28 -18.33
N PRO A 246 4.46 -12.35 -19.04
CA PRO A 246 3.42 -13.38 -18.95
C PRO A 246 3.50 -14.34 -17.74
N ILE A 247 3.34 -13.80 -16.53
CA ILE A 247 3.28 -14.62 -15.31
C ILE A 247 1.83 -15.03 -15.05
N ALA A 248 1.56 -16.34 -15.05
CA ALA A 248 0.26 -16.88 -14.66
C ALA A 248 0.14 -16.94 -13.13
N HIS A 249 -1.03 -16.60 -12.60
CA HIS A 249 -1.32 -16.61 -11.17
C HIS A 249 -2.67 -17.29 -10.88
N SER A 250 -2.63 -18.30 -10.02
CA SER A 250 -3.77 -19.09 -9.55
C SER A 250 -3.54 -19.57 -8.12
N PHE A 251 -4.47 -20.35 -7.54
CA PHE A 251 -4.10 -21.27 -6.47
C PHE A 251 -3.51 -22.57 -7.05
N VAL A 252 -2.69 -23.32 -6.29
CA VAL A 252 -2.20 -24.66 -6.72
C VAL A 252 -3.34 -25.65 -6.96
N LYS A 253 -4.45 -25.49 -6.22
CA LYS A 253 -5.73 -26.17 -6.44
C LYS A 253 -6.87 -25.22 -6.03
N PRO A 254 -8.05 -25.26 -6.67
CA PRO A 254 -9.22 -24.56 -6.16
C PRO A 254 -9.48 -24.92 -4.69
N ASN A 255 -9.92 -23.93 -3.91
CA ASN A 255 -10.16 -23.98 -2.47
C ASN A 255 -8.92 -24.27 -1.58
N SER A 256 -7.69 -24.36 -2.10
CA SER A 256 -6.51 -24.61 -1.25
C SER A 256 -6.06 -23.40 -0.41
N GLY A 257 -6.37 -22.18 -0.86
CA GLY A 257 -5.87 -20.94 -0.26
C GLY A 257 -4.37 -20.68 -0.47
N THR A 258 -3.64 -21.59 -1.14
CA THR A 258 -2.21 -21.44 -1.44
C THR A 258 -2.03 -20.86 -2.85
N PRO A 259 -1.69 -19.56 -2.99
CA PRO A 259 -1.41 -18.95 -4.28
C PRO A 259 -0.09 -19.48 -4.88
N GLN A 260 -0.02 -19.44 -6.21
CA GLN A 260 1.16 -19.68 -7.01
C GLN A 260 1.33 -18.63 -8.12
N TRP A 261 2.57 -18.45 -8.57
CA TRP A 261 2.95 -17.66 -9.73
C TRP A 261 3.90 -18.49 -10.60
N ILE A 262 3.64 -18.55 -11.90
CA ILE A 262 4.39 -19.36 -12.87
C ILE A 262 4.79 -18.46 -14.04
N ALA A 263 6.09 -18.31 -14.28
CA ALA A 263 6.62 -17.56 -15.41
C ALA A 263 6.81 -18.44 -16.66
N ALA A 264 6.89 -17.82 -17.84
CA ALA A 264 7.06 -18.52 -19.12
C ALA A 264 8.31 -19.41 -19.20
N ASP A 265 9.38 -19.08 -18.46
CA ASP A 265 10.60 -19.89 -18.38
C ASP A 265 10.46 -21.17 -17.52
N ARG A 266 9.31 -21.37 -16.87
CA ARG A 266 8.97 -22.41 -15.88
C ARG A 266 9.64 -22.27 -14.51
N SER A 267 10.20 -21.11 -14.19
CA SER A 267 10.37 -20.73 -12.78
C SER A 267 8.99 -20.44 -12.16
N ALA A 268 8.81 -20.83 -10.90
CA ALA A 268 7.55 -20.66 -10.20
C ALA A 268 7.76 -20.61 -8.68
N VAL A 269 6.83 -19.96 -8.00
CA VAL A 269 6.78 -19.82 -6.54
C VAL A 269 5.35 -19.99 -6.02
N THR A 270 5.21 -20.55 -4.82
CA THR A 270 3.98 -20.46 -4.00
C THR A 270 4.12 -19.38 -2.94
N GLY A 271 2.99 -18.90 -2.41
CA GLY A 271 2.95 -17.85 -1.37
C GLY A 271 2.29 -18.34 -0.08
N ALA A 272 2.82 -17.92 1.06
CA ALA A 272 2.19 -18.07 2.38
C ALA A 272 2.05 -16.70 3.04
N LEU A 273 0.87 -16.39 3.60
CA LEU A 273 0.57 -15.07 4.15
C LEU A 273 1.49 -14.71 5.33
N ILE A 274 2.11 -13.53 5.28
CA ILE A 274 2.83 -12.91 6.41
C ILE A 274 1.92 -11.86 7.05
N SER A 275 1.43 -10.91 6.25
CA SER A 275 0.52 -9.86 6.74
C SER A 275 -0.48 -9.42 5.66
N LYS A 276 -1.53 -8.72 6.10
CA LYS A 276 -2.68 -8.33 5.28
C LYS A 276 -3.13 -6.92 5.66
N THR A 277 -3.07 -6.00 4.71
CA THR A 277 -3.40 -4.58 4.91
C THR A 277 -4.72 -4.25 4.22
N PRO A 278 -5.75 -3.77 4.94
CA PRO A 278 -6.99 -3.29 4.32
C PRO A 278 -6.74 -2.19 3.29
N ASN A 279 -7.47 -2.19 2.17
CA ASN A 279 -7.35 -1.19 1.10
C ASN A 279 -8.72 -0.55 0.78
N GLY A 280 -9.48 -0.23 1.83
CA GLY A 280 -10.87 0.20 1.75
C GLY A 280 -11.85 -0.89 1.27
N ASP A 281 -13.14 -0.63 1.39
CA ASP A 281 -14.19 -1.66 1.21
C ASP A 281 -14.44 -2.08 -0.24
N ARG A 282 -13.88 -1.33 -1.21
CA ARG A 282 -14.03 -1.57 -2.65
C ARG A 282 -12.92 -2.43 -3.25
N ASN A 283 -11.84 -2.69 -2.51
CA ASN A 283 -10.67 -3.39 -3.02
C ASN A 283 -10.32 -4.59 -2.14
N ILE A 284 -9.84 -5.69 -2.74
CA ILE A 284 -9.23 -6.76 -1.94
C ILE A 284 -8.03 -6.22 -1.16
N PRO A 285 -7.78 -6.70 0.08
CA PRO A 285 -6.63 -6.28 0.87
C PRO A 285 -5.29 -6.49 0.15
N GLU A 286 -4.34 -5.59 0.40
CA GLU A 286 -2.94 -5.74 0.02
C GLU A 286 -2.31 -6.81 0.91
N LEU A 287 -1.35 -7.57 0.36
CA LEU A 287 -0.76 -8.72 1.04
C LEU A 287 0.76 -8.65 1.04
N ASP A 288 1.35 -9.10 2.14
CA ASP A 288 2.74 -9.54 2.24
C ASP A 288 2.75 -11.07 2.34
N LEU A 289 3.54 -11.71 1.48
CA LEU A 289 3.57 -13.16 1.27
C LEU A 289 5.01 -13.67 1.25
N ARG A 290 5.30 -14.67 2.08
CA ARG A 290 6.53 -15.46 2.00
C ARG A 290 6.48 -16.31 0.73
N ALA A 291 7.45 -16.14 -0.16
CA ALA A 291 7.56 -16.96 -1.36
C ALA A 291 8.38 -18.23 -1.10
N THR A 292 7.93 -19.34 -1.67
CA THR A 292 8.64 -20.63 -1.69
C THR A 292 8.76 -21.10 -3.13
N GLN A 293 9.99 -21.41 -3.56
CA GLN A 293 10.25 -21.92 -4.91
C GLN A 293 9.52 -23.26 -5.15
N SER A 294 8.76 -23.33 -6.25
CA SER A 294 7.97 -24.50 -6.64
C SER A 294 8.20 -24.94 -8.09
N GLY A 295 8.83 -24.10 -8.91
CA GLY A 295 9.25 -24.40 -10.28
C GLY A 295 10.76 -24.59 -10.41
N LYS A 296 11.30 -24.29 -11.60
CA LYS A 296 12.75 -24.37 -11.85
C LYS A 296 13.57 -23.52 -10.89
N HIS A 297 14.74 -24.05 -10.51
CA HIS A 297 15.77 -23.37 -9.71
C HIS A 297 16.50 -22.21 -10.42
N ARG A 298 16.14 -21.90 -11.68
CA ARG A 298 16.67 -20.78 -12.47
C ARG A 298 15.53 -20.17 -13.28
N GLY A 299 15.55 -18.85 -13.44
CA GLY A 299 14.53 -18.07 -14.15
C GLY A 299 14.03 -16.87 -13.34
N LEU A 300 13.08 -16.14 -13.90
CA LEU A 300 12.52 -14.88 -13.41
C LEU A 300 12.07 -14.93 -11.95
N LEU A 301 11.40 -16.00 -11.55
CA LEU A 301 10.85 -16.19 -10.20
C LEU A 301 11.76 -17.02 -9.28
N ALA A 302 12.89 -17.52 -9.77
CA ALA A 302 13.68 -18.50 -9.04
C ALA A 302 14.34 -17.93 -7.76
N GLY A 303 14.66 -16.63 -7.74
CA GLY A 303 15.28 -15.96 -6.58
C GLY A 303 14.30 -15.44 -5.53
N THR A 304 12.99 -15.45 -5.81
CA THR A 304 11.99 -14.74 -5.02
C THR A 304 11.76 -15.42 -3.66
N ALA A 305 11.82 -14.64 -2.59
CA ALA A 305 11.56 -15.07 -1.22
C ALA A 305 10.40 -14.32 -0.52
N GLU A 306 9.96 -13.20 -1.09
CA GLU A 306 8.81 -12.43 -0.62
C GLU A 306 8.08 -11.80 -1.81
N ILE A 307 6.75 -11.70 -1.71
CA ILE A 307 5.88 -11.13 -2.73
C ILE A 307 4.95 -10.13 -2.03
N LEU A 308 5.03 -8.86 -2.45
CA LEU A 308 4.09 -7.84 -2.02
C LEU A 308 2.99 -7.70 -3.09
N ARG A 309 1.72 -7.89 -2.71
CA ARG A 309 0.56 -7.56 -3.54
C ARG A 309 0.04 -6.18 -3.13
N LEU A 310 0.37 -5.17 -3.93
CA LEU A 310 0.14 -3.76 -3.68
C LEU A 310 -0.88 -3.19 -4.69
N ASN A 311 -1.32 -1.95 -4.48
CA ASN A 311 -2.14 -1.18 -5.43
C ASN A 311 -3.37 -1.95 -5.91
N THR A 312 -4.03 -2.68 -5.00
CA THR A 312 -5.17 -3.52 -5.36
C THR A 312 -6.39 -2.66 -5.75
N VAL A 313 -7.08 -3.07 -6.81
CA VAL A 313 -8.30 -2.41 -7.29
C VAL A 313 -9.39 -3.47 -7.51
N GLY A 314 -10.57 -3.28 -6.92
CA GLY A 314 -11.69 -4.20 -7.08
C GLY A 314 -11.45 -5.59 -6.48
N GLY A 315 -12.08 -6.60 -7.07
CA GLY A 315 -11.94 -8.00 -6.68
C GLY A 315 -12.71 -8.44 -5.44
N VAL A 316 -13.44 -7.55 -4.75
CA VAL A 316 -14.16 -7.87 -3.51
C VAL A 316 -15.27 -8.90 -3.76
N ALA A 317 -15.48 -9.80 -2.79
CA ALA A 317 -16.56 -10.79 -2.85
C ALA A 317 -17.94 -10.08 -2.98
N PRO A 318 -18.86 -10.56 -3.83
CA PRO A 318 -20.18 -9.95 -3.93
C PRO A 318 -20.93 -10.01 -2.59
N ALA A 319 -21.57 -8.91 -2.23
CA ALA A 319 -22.37 -8.81 -1.01
C ALA A 319 -23.72 -9.53 -1.13
N GLY A 320 -24.33 -9.82 0.02
CA GLY A 320 -25.66 -10.44 0.11
C GLY A 320 -25.65 -11.97 0.11
N SER A 321 -26.84 -12.55 0.28
CA SER A 321 -27.04 -14.00 0.24
C SER A 321 -26.90 -14.56 -1.18
N CYS A 322 -26.63 -15.86 -1.29
CA CYS A 322 -26.31 -16.47 -2.56
C CYS A 322 -26.77 -17.94 -2.64
N LYS A 323 -26.94 -18.46 -3.87
CA LYS A 323 -27.22 -19.87 -4.10
C LYS A 323 -25.94 -20.68 -3.90
N VAL A 324 -25.93 -21.61 -2.93
CA VAL A 324 -24.78 -22.49 -2.65
C VAL A 324 -24.29 -23.18 -3.93
N GLY A 325 -22.96 -23.24 -4.11
CA GLY A 325 -22.32 -23.76 -5.33
C GLY A 325 -22.27 -22.77 -6.51
N LYS A 326 -22.92 -21.60 -6.43
CA LYS A 326 -22.74 -20.53 -7.42
C LYS A 326 -21.29 -20.03 -7.38
N ILE A 327 -20.60 -20.12 -8.51
CA ILE A 327 -19.25 -19.59 -8.70
C ILE A 327 -19.34 -18.26 -9.45
N VAL A 328 -18.57 -17.27 -9.01
CA VAL A 328 -18.49 -15.92 -9.61
C VAL A 328 -17.05 -15.46 -9.72
N GLY A 329 -16.70 -14.77 -10.80
CA GLY A 329 -15.38 -14.19 -11.01
C GLY A 329 -15.45 -12.67 -11.04
N VAL A 330 -14.96 -12.02 -9.98
CA VAL A 330 -14.95 -10.56 -9.84
C VAL A 330 -13.64 -9.99 -10.38
N PRO A 331 -13.65 -9.06 -11.36
CA PRO A 331 -12.44 -8.44 -11.88
C PRO A 331 -11.60 -7.77 -10.79
N TYR A 332 -10.27 -7.90 -10.88
CA TYR A 332 -9.36 -7.18 -9.99
C TYR A 332 -8.06 -6.77 -10.70
N GLY A 333 -7.48 -5.65 -10.25
CA GLY A 333 -6.12 -5.22 -10.55
C GLY A 333 -5.24 -5.27 -9.30
N ALA A 334 -3.93 -5.38 -9.50
CA ALA A 334 -2.90 -5.25 -8.46
C ALA A 334 -1.52 -5.07 -9.12
N ASP A 335 -0.56 -4.51 -8.38
CA ASP A 335 0.86 -4.68 -8.64
C ASP A 335 1.42 -5.80 -7.75
N TYR A 336 2.23 -6.69 -8.33
CA TYR A 336 3.01 -7.66 -7.57
C TYR A 336 4.49 -7.29 -7.61
N VAL A 337 5.10 -7.03 -6.45
CA VAL A 337 6.55 -6.85 -6.31
C VAL A 337 7.17 -8.18 -5.90
N PHE A 338 8.08 -8.70 -6.72
CA PHE A 338 8.81 -9.95 -6.45
C PHE A 338 10.17 -9.60 -5.86
N VAL A 339 10.34 -9.91 -4.57
CA VAL A 339 11.51 -9.58 -3.77
C VAL A 339 12.41 -10.81 -3.64
N ASN A 340 13.64 -10.69 -4.13
CA ASN A 340 14.68 -11.70 -4.07
C ASN A 340 15.48 -11.62 -2.76
N ARG A 341 16.23 -12.68 -2.46
CA ARG A 341 17.20 -12.70 -1.34
C ARG A 341 18.48 -11.96 -1.68
#